data_AF-A0A7K2Q3Q4-F1
#
_entry.id   AF-A0A7K2Q3Q4-F1
#
_cell.length_a   1.000
_cell.length_b   1.000
_cell.length_c   1.000
_cell.angle_alpha   90.00
_cell.angle_beta   90.00
_cell.angle_gamma   90.00
#
_symmetry.space_group_name_H-M   'P 1'
#
loop_
_entity.id
_entity.type
_entity.pdbx_description
1 polymer ?
#
loop_
_entity_poly.entity_id
_entity_poly.type
_entity_poly.pdbx_seq_one_letter_code
_entity_poly.pdbx_strand_id
1 'polypeptide(L)' 'VGRLRRALGGRDAIRADPAGGYRLAVADLDDVDLHRFTRLARLGARQLAADPATAAETLHTALALWRGPAFADLPEP' A
#
# COMPACT_ATOMS: atom_id res chain seq x y z
N VAL A 1 -12.79 13.44 11.01
CA VAL A 1 -13.01 12.59 9.80
C VAL A 1 -13.68 13.30 8.61
N GLY A 2 -14.47 14.37 8.79
CA GLY A 2 -15.24 14.99 7.70
C GLY A 2 -14.41 15.52 6.51
N ARG A 3 -13.25 16.13 6.74
CA ARG A 3 -12.33 16.56 5.66
C ARG A 3 -11.83 15.39 4.82
N LEU A 4 -11.40 14.30 5.47
CA LEU A 4 -10.87 13.12 4.80
C LEU A 4 -11.94 12.40 3.97
N ARG A 5 -13.19 12.33 4.44
CA ARG A 5 -14.32 11.81 3.65
C ARG A 5 -14.53 12.60 2.36
N ARG A 6 -14.41 13.93 2.38
CA ARG A 6 -14.54 14.73 1.15
C ARG A 6 -13.43 14.45 0.16
N ALA A 7 -12.21 14.25 0.64
CA ALA A 7 -11.06 13.95 -0.20
C ALA A 7 -11.11 12.54 -0.82
N LEU A 8 -11.68 11.55 -0.11
CA LEU A 8 -11.62 10.13 -0.49
C LEU A 8 -12.93 9.56 -1.08
N GLY A 9 -13.91 10.40 -1.43
CA GLY A 9 -15.14 9.93 -2.10
C GLY A 9 -16.34 9.62 -1.17
N GLY A 10 -16.32 10.14 0.06
CA GLY A 10 -17.51 10.21 0.91
C GLY A 10 -17.52 9.21 2.07
N ARG A 11 -18.74 8.85 2.51
CA ARG A 11 -18.95 7.99 3.69
C ARG A 11 -18.58 6.53 3.44
N ASP A 12 -18.63 6.07 2.19
CA ASP A 12 -18.34 4.68 1.86
C ASP A 12 -16.85 4.36 1.87
N ALA A 13 -16.02 5.35 1.57
CA ALA A 13 -14.57 5.26 1.67
C ALA A 13 -14.08 5.29 3.13
N ILE A 14 -14.76 6.00 4.03
CA ILE A 14 -14.44 6.00 5.46
C ILE A 14 -15.68 5.68 6.28
N ARG A 15 -15.83 4.40 6.61
CA ARG A 15 -16.98 3.82 7.28
C ARG A 15 -16.84 3.97 8.78
N ALA A 16 -17.95 4.26 9.47
CA ALA A 16 -17.98 4.15 10.92
C ALA A 16 -17.96 2.67 11.29
N ASP A 17 -17.17 2.31 12.30
CA ASP A 17 -17.07 0.95 12.80
C ASP A 17 -18.12 0.70 13.90
N PRO A 18 -18.91 -0.38 13.83
CA PRO A 18 -19.85 -0.73 14.91
C PRO A 18 -19.18 -0.90 16.27
N ALA A 19 -17.91 -1.32 16.32
CA ALA A 19 -17.13 -1.43 17.55
C ALA A 19 -16.56 -0.08 18.04
N GLY A 20 -16.83 1.01 17.32
CA GLY A 20 -16.27 2.33 17.57
C GLY A 20 -15.07 2.66 16.66
N GLY A 21 -14.96 3.93 16.28
CA GLY A 21 -13.91 4.41 15.37
C GLY A 21 -14.31 4.38 13.90
N TYR A 22 -13.31 4.33 13.02
CA TYR A 22 -13.47 4.40 11.56
C TYR A 22 -12.61 3.38 10.84
N ARG A 23 -13.13 2.80 9.76
CA ARG A 23 -12.36 1.96 8.82
C ARG A 23 -12.24 2.66 7.47
N LEU A 24 -11.04 2.64 6.90
CA LEU A 24 -10.82 3.01 5.51
C LEU A 24 -11.18 1.82 4.62
N ALA A 25 -12.11 2.02 3.70
CA ALA A 25 -12.44 1.04 2.68
C ALA A 25 -11.56 1.30 1.45
N VAL A 26 -10.69 0.36 1.14
CA VAL A 26 -9.85 0.37 -0.06
C VAL A 26 -10.44 -0.62 -1.06
N ALA A 27 -10.51 -0.25 -2.34
CA ALA A 27 -11.11 -1.09 -3.38
C ALA A 27 -10.20 -2.28 -3.72
N ASP A 28 -8.90 -2.00 -3.91
CA ASP A 28 -7.86 -3.02 -4.06
C ASP A 28 -6.78 -2.82 -2.99
N LEU A 29 -6.24 -3.90 -2.43
CA LEU A 29 -5.09 -3.80 -1.53
C LEU A 29 -3.89 -3.15 -2.22
N ASP A 30 -3.71 -3.38 -3.53
CA ASP A 30 -2.63 -2.80 -4.31
C ASP A 30 -2.74 -1.27 -4.51
N ASP A 31 -3.87 -0.65 -4.14
CA ASP A 31 -4.00 0.82 -4.04
C ASP A 31 -3.11 1.39 -2.91
N VAL A 32 -2.66 0.54 -1.98
CA VAL A 32 -1.68 0.87 -0.95
C VAL A 32 -0.32 0.37 -1.40
N ASP A 33 0.64 1.29 -1.57
CA ASP A 33 2.00 1.00 -2.03
C ASP A 33 2.69 -0.11 -1.20
N LEU A 34 2.50 -0.15 0.11
CA LEU A 34 3.03 -1.18 0.99
C LEU A 34 2.52 -2.60 0.66
N HIS A 35 1.24 -2.74 0.31
CA HIS A 35 0.67 -4.03 -0.07
C HIS A 35 1.19 -4.48 -1.43
N ARG A 36 1.24 -3.55 -2.40
CA ARG A 36 1.83 -3.79 -3.72
C ARG A 36 3.30 -4.20 -3.62
N PHE A 37 4.09 -3.49 -2.81
CA PHE A 37 5.49 -3.83 -2.51
C PHE A 37 5.60 -5.25 -1.95
N THR A 38 4.82 -5.57 -0.93
CA THR A 38 4.86 -6.88 -0.26
C THR A 38 4.54 -8.01 -1.24
N ARG A 39 3.54 -7.81 -2.11
CA ARG A 39 3.16 -8.78 -3.14
C ARG A 39 4.29 -9.00 -4.16
N LEU A 40 4.88 -7.92 -4.67
CA LEU A 40 5.97 -7.99 -5.65
C LEU A 40 7.24 -8.59 -5.03
N ALA A 41 7.60 -8.22 -3.80
CA ALA A 41 8.75 -8.79 -3.10
C ALA A 41 8.62 -10.31 -2.92
N ARG A 42 7.43 -10.79 -2.53
CA ARG A 42 7.14 -12.23 -2.43
C ARG A 42 7.19 -12.93 -3.79
N LEU A 43 6.74 -12.25 -4.86
CA LEU A 43 6.80 -12.80 -6.21
C LEU A 43 8.25 -12.93 -6.70
N GLY A 44 9.04 -11.86 -6.58
CA GLY A 44 10.46 -11.86 -6.96
C GLY A 44 11.26 -12.93 -6.21
N ALA A 45 11.01 -13.09 -4.91
CA ALA A 45 11.63 -14.15 -4.11
C ALA A 45 11.32 -15.57 -4.65
N ARG A 46 10.10 -15.82 -5.14
CA ARG A 46 9.73 -17.11 -5.74
C ARG A 46 10.35 -17.30 -7.13
N GLN A 47 10.50 -16.23 -7.91
CA GLN A 47 11.08 -16.28 -9.25
C GLN A 47 12.59 -16.57 -9.23
N LEU A 48 13.28 -16.16 -8.17
CA LEU A 48 14.73 -16.18 -8.07
C LEU A 48 15.36 -17.56 -8.35
N ALA A 49 14.69 -18.64 -7.94
CA ALA A 49 15.20 -20.00 -8.15
C ALA A 49 15.13 -20.48 -9.61
N ALA A 50 14.21 -19.93 -10.41
CA ALA A 50 13.95 -20.36 -11.78
C ALA A 50 14.50 -19.37 -12.82
N ASP A 51 14.31 -18.08 -12.59
CA ASP A 51 14.72 -17.00 -13.49
C ASP A 51 15.17 -15.77 -12.68
N PRO A 52 16.48 -15.67 -12.39
CA PRO A 52 17.04 -14.53 -11.69
C PRO A 52 16.85 -13.18 -12.40
N ALA A 53 16.79 -13.16 -13.73
CA ALA A 53 16.60 -11.93 -14.49
C ALA A 53 15.18 -11.39 -14.29
N THR A 54 14.17 -12.24 -14.44
CA THR A 54 12.78 -11.86 -14.15
C THR A 54 12.58 -11.49 -12.68
N ALA A 55 13.25 -12.18 -11.75
CA ALA A 55 13.22 -11.83 -10.34
C ALA A 55 13.78 -10.41 -10.08
N ALA A 56 14.90 -10.06 -10.73
CA ALA A 56 15.51 -8.74 -10.60
C ALA A 56 14.58 -7.61 -11.08
N GLU A 57 13.89 -7.79 -12.21
CA GLU A 57 12.91 -6.81 -12.73
C GLU A 57 11.71 -6.63 -11.78
N THR A 58 11.19 -7.73 -11.25
CA THR A 58 10.08 -7.70 -10.29
C THR A 58 10.49 -6.99 -8.99
N LEU A 59 11.68 -7.27 -8.49
CA LEU A 59 12.22 -6.66 -7.26
C LEU A 59 12.55 -5.17 -7.47
N HIS A 60 13.04 -4.78 -8.65
CA HIS A 60 13.20 -3.37 -9.01
C HIS A 60 11.86 -2.62 -8.99
N THR A 61 10.82 -3.23 -9.57
CA THR A 61 9.46 -2.67 -9.55
C THR A 61 8.94 -2.51 -8.12
N ALA A 62 9.24 -3.45 -7.22
CA ALA A 62 8.89 -3.34 -5.82
C ALA A 62 9.62 -2.16 -5.16
N LEU A 63 10.95 -2.09 -5.31
CA LEU A 63 11.76 -1.04 -4.70
C LEU A 63 11.40 0.36 -5.20
N ALA A 64 11.00 0.49 -6.46
CA ALA A 64 10.55 1.76 -7.05
C ALA A 64 9.29 2.36 -6.39
N LEU A 65 8.55 1.58 -5.57
CA LEU A 65 7.41 2.09 -4.80
C LEU A 65 7.85 2.96 -3.62
N TRP A 66 9.09 2.85 -3.16
CA TRP A 66 9.63 3.65 -2.07
C TRP A 66 10.03 5.04 -2.57
N ARG A 67 9.30 6.04 -2.09
CA ARG A 67 9.51 7.46 -2.45
C ARG A 67 10.34 8.24 -1.44
N GLY A 68 10.86 7.55 -0.42
CA GLY A 68 11.57 8.12 0.72
C GLY A 68 11.29 7.32 2.00
N PRO A 69 11.68 7.83 3.18
CA PRO A 69 11.30 7.25 4.46
C PRO A 69 9.77 7.17 4.59
N ALA A 70 9.28 6.11 5.25
CA ALA A 70 7.86 5.98 5.53
C ALA A 70 7.38 7.17 6.39
N PHE A 71 6.27 7.78 5.98
CA PHE A 71 5.67 8.92 6.67
C PHE A 71 6.57 10.17 6.81
N ALA A 72 7.52 10.39 5.89
CA ALA A 72 8.47 11.50 5.96
C ALA A 72 7.84 12.91 6.13
N ASP A 73 6.62 13.11 5.62
CA ASP A 73 5.91 14.39 5.69
C ASP A 73 4.98 14.53 6.92
N LEU A 74 4.91 13.50 7.78
CA LEU A 74 4.14 13.58 9.01
C LEU A 74 5.01 14.10 10.15
N PRO A 75 4.52 15.05 10.96
CA PRO A 75 5.23 15.44 12.18
C PRO A 75 5.35 14.22 13.11
N GLU A 76 6.46 14.16 13.85
CA GLU A 76 6.59 13.16 14.92
C GLU A 76 5.43 13.31 15.93
N PRO A 77 4.89 12.20 16.44
CA PRO A 77 3.73 12.20 17.33
C PRO A 77 3.97 12.89 18.67
#